data_AF-V8CPF9-F1
#
_entry.id   AF-V8CPF9-F1
#
_cell.length_a   1.000
_cell.length_b   1.000
_cell.length_c   1.000
_cell.angle_alpha   90.00
_cell.angle_beta   90.00
_cell.angle_gamma   90.00
#
_symmetry.space_group_name_H-M   'P 1'
#
loop_
_entity.id
_entity.type
_entity.pdbx_description
1 polymer ?
#
loop_
_entity_poly.entity_id
_entity_poly.type
_entity_poly.pdbx_seq_one_letter_code
_entity_poly.pdbx_strand_id
1 'polypeptide(L)'
;MVNKKAEGTYEDTLNKSEAFFVKHGKTVIIAIAAVIVVVAGVFLYRNFIVEPQEEEASTELAQAQKLFQTQQYDQALKAFQKVQSDYSSTNAGNLANLYVGLCYAHQEKPNWAKALENVQKFSTADDQIISPASQMALGDIYANNNQNDKAVESFKKAADMANAKGFEGLNISIAPLALRKAGIILESEGKKADALKLYQEIKTKYVTSPMYQDIDKYIERASN
;
A
#
# COMPACT_ATOMS: atom_id res chain seq x y z
N MET A 1 -64.84 9.59 2.71
CA MET A 1 -63.84 10.46 2.05
C MET A 1 -62.56 9.65 1.89
N VAL A 2 -62.34 9.04 0.72
CA VAL A 2 -61.18 8.17 0.48
C VAL A 2 -60.34 8.75 -0.67
N ASN A 3 -59.12 9.15 -0.30
CA ASN A 3 -57.86 9.02 -1.04
C ASN A 3 -57.75 9.43 -2.52
N LYS A 4 -58.14 10.66 -2.88
CA LYS A 4 -57.90 11.23 -4.24
C LYS A 4 -56.52 11.85 -4.46
N LYS A 5 -55.66 11.92 -3.42
CA LYS A 5 -54.34 12.58 -3.51
C LYS A 5 -53.20 11.64 -3.94
N ALA A 6 -53.33 10.33 -3.74
CA ALA A 6 -52.30 9.38 -4.14
C ALA A 6 -52.32 9.10 -5.66
N GLU A 7 -53.51 8.96 -6.26
CA GLU A 7 -53.69 8.63 -7.68
C GLU A 7 -53.06 9.67 -8.63
N GLY A 8 -53.26 10.97 -8.39
CA GLY A 8 -52.70 12.02 -9.24
C GLY A 8 -51.17 12.05 -9.28
N THR A 9 -50.49 11.71 -8.18
CA THR A 9 -49.01 11.60 -8.14
C THR A 9 -48.48 10.38 -8.88
N TYR A 10 -49.22 9.26 -8.89
CA TYR A 10 -48.82 8.06 -9.64
C TYR A 10 -49.06 8.21 -11.14
N GLU A 11 -50.21 8.76 -11.53
CA GLU A 11 -50.52 8.99 -12.95
C GLU A 11 -49.62 10.07 -13.58
N ASP A 12 -49.27 11.14 -12.85
CA ASP A 12 -48.34 12.16 -13.36
C ASP A 12 -46.89 11.67 -13.44
N THR A 13 -46.48 10.76 -12.56
CA THR A 13 -45.14 10.15 -12.63
C THR A 13 -45.04 9.10 -13.74
N LEU A 14 -46.10 8.31 -13.96
CA LEU A 14 -46.25 7.42 -15.11
C LEU A 14 -46.30 8.19 -16.43
N ASN A 15 -47.10 9.23 -16.55
CA ASN A 15 -47.17 10.04 -17.78
C ASN A 15 -45.83 10.71 -18.12
N LYS A 16 -45.05 11.14 -17.12
CA LYS A 16 -43.71 11.72 -17.34
C LYS A 16 -42.67 10.69 -17.73
N SER A 17 -42.69 9.49 -17.14
CA SER A 17 -41.78 8.41 -17.53
C SER A 17 -42.15 7.86 -18.91
N GLU A 18 -43.43 7.65 -19.21
CA GLU A 18 -43.92 7.23 -20.53
C GLU A 18 -43.61 8.26 -21.61
N ALA A 19 -43.85 9.56 -21.38
CA ALA A 19 -43.50 10.60 -22.35
C ALA A 19 -41.99 10.68 -22.61
N PHE A 20 -41.16 10.44 -21.60
CA PHE A 20 -39.70 10.42 -21.74
C PHE A 20 -39.21 9.19 -22.52
N PHE A 21 -39.75 8.00 -22.22
CA PHE A 21 -39.44 6.76 -22.95
C PHE A 21 -39.98 6.78 -24.39
N VAL A 22 -41.13 7.37 -24.66
CA VAL A 22 -41.65 7.52 -26.03
C VAL A 22 -40.79 8.52 -26.83
N LYS A 23 -40.32 9.60 -26.20
CA LYS A 23 -39.52 10.64 -26.88
C LYS A 23 -38.04 10.27 -27.06
N HIS A 24 -37.43 9.54 -26.11
CA HIS A 24 -36.00 9.23 -26.09
C HIS A 24 -35.67 7.73 -25.95
N GLY A 25 -36.66 6.84 -26.01
CA GLY A 25 -36.50 5.41 -25.72
C GLY A 25 -35.43 4.70 -26.54
N LYS A 26 -35.25 5.06 -27.83
CA LYS A 26 -34.17 4.50 -28.66
C LYS A 26 -32.78 4.87 -28.11
N THR A 27 -32.58 6.11 -27.70
CA THR A 27 -31.31 6.58 -27.12
C THR A 27 -31.06 5.93 -25.76
N VAL A 28 -32.10 5.81 -24.92
CA VAL A 28 -32.00 5.14 -23.61
C VAL A 28 -31.66 3.66 -23.78
N ILE A 29 -32.29 2.95 -24.72
CA ILE A 29 -31.99 1.54 -25.01
C ILE A 29 -30.56 1.37 -25.53
N ILE A 30 -30.09 2.26 -26.43
CA ILE A 30 -28.70 2.23 -26.93
C ILE A 30 -27.71 2.49 -25.79
N ALA A 31 -27.99 3.46 -24.90
CA ALA A 31 -27.14 3.76 -23.75
C ALA A 31 -27.07 2.57 -22.78
N ILE A 32 -28.20 1.93 -22.48
CA ILE A 32 -28.23 0.73 -21.62
C ILE A 32 -27.47 -0.42 -22.29
N ALA A 33 -27.68 -0.66 -23.58
CA ALA A 33 -26.95 -1.70 -24.32
C ALA A 33 -25.43 -1.43 -24.33
N ALA A 34 -25.01 -0.18 -24.50
CA ALA A 34 -23.60 0.20 -24.42
C ALA A 34 -23.01 -0.07 -23.03
N VAL A 35 -23.73 0.26 -21.95
CA VAL A 35 -23.31 -0.06 -20.58
C VAL A 35 -23.17 -1.57 -20.38
N ILE A 36 -24.14 -2.36 -20.86
CA ILE A 36 -24.09 -3.84 -20.76
C ILE A 36 -22.87 -4.38 -21.51
N VAL A 37 -22.59 -3.89 -22.73
CA VAL A 37 -21.42 -4.31 -23.51
C VAL A 37 -20.12 -3.96 -22.79
N VAL A 38 -20.03 -2.77 -22.16
CA VAL A 38 -18.85 -2.40 -21.36
C VAL A 38 -18.70 -3.31 -20.15
N VAL A 39 -19.77 -3.55 -19.38
CA VAL A 39 -19.72 -4.44 -18.20
C VAL A 39 -19.33 -5.87 -18.61
N ALA A 40 -19.92 -6.40 -19.69
CA ALA A 40 -19.58 -7.73 -20.22
C ALA A 40 -18.13 -7.78 -20.72
N GLY A 41 -17.65 -6.75 -21.42
CA GLY A 41 -16.26 -6.63 -21.85
C GLY A 41 -15.29 -6.61 -20.68
N VAL A 42 -15.59 -5.84 -19.63
CA VAL A 42 -14.80 -5.81 -18.39
C VAL A 42 -14.81 -7.17 -17.68
N PHE A 43 -15.97 -7.83 -17.61
CA PHE A 43 -16.10 -9.15 -17.00
C PHE A 43 -15.27 -10.20 -17.75
N LEU A 44 -15.38 -10.26 -19.08
CA LEU A 44 -14.60 -11.17 -19.91
C LEU A 44 -13.10 -10.88 -19.81
N TYR A 45 -12.70 -9.61 -19.86
CA TYR A 45 -11.29 -9.22 -19.72
C TYR A 45 -10.72 -9.65 -18.36
N ARG A 46 -11.46 -9.44 -17.26
CA ARG A 46 -11.02 -9.87 -15.92
C ARG A 46 -10.89 -11.38 -15.81
N ASN A 47 -11.92 -12.13 -16.20
CA ASN A 47 -11.99 -13.57 -15.98
C ASN A 47 -11.10 -14.38 -16.92
N PHE A 48 -10.86 -13.90 -18.16
CA PHE A 48 -10.08 -14.66 -19.15
C PHE A 48 -8.65 -14.16 -19.36
N ILE A 49 -8.30 -12.96 -18.88
CA ILE A 49 -6.96 -12.39 -19.06
C ILE A 49 -6.31 -12.08 -17.71
N VAL A 50 -6.98 -11.28 -16.86
CA VAL A 50 -6.35 -10.79 -15.61
C VAL A 50 -6.19 -11.91 -14.58
N GLU A 51 -7.22 -12.72 -14.33
CA GLU A 51 -7.17 -13.77 -13.32
C GLU A 51 -6.14 -14.87 -13.63
N PRO A 52 -6.08 -15.45 -14.84
CA PRO A 52 -5.04 -16.44 -15.17
C PRO A 52 -3.63 -15.87 -15.08
N GLN A 53 -3.42 -14.63 -15.55
CA GLN A 53 -2.12 -13.97 -15.45
C GLN A 53 -1.73 -13.71 -13.99
N GLU A 54 -2.67 -13.37 -13.11
CA GLU A 54 -2.40 -13.19 -11.68
C GLU A 54 -1.97 -14.51 -11.02
N GLU A 55 -2.59 -15.64 -11.38
CA GLU A 55 -2.25 -16.96 -10.84
C GLU A 55 -0.84 -17.40 -11.26
N GLU A 56 -0.51 -17.26 -12.55
CA GLU A 56 0.83 -17.53 -13.08
C GLU A 56 1.88 -16.60 -12.44
N ALA A 57 1.59 -15.31 -12.38
CA ALA A 57 2.47 -14.31 -11.76
C ALA A 57 2.71 -14.60 -10.28
N SER A 58 1.67 -14.98 -9.54
CA SER A 58 1.76 -15.34 -8.12
C SER A 58 2.61 -16.59 -7.90
N THR A 59 2.51 -17.57 -8.80
CA THR A 59 3.32 -18.79 -8.75
C THR A 59 4.80 -18.48 -8.97
N GLU A 60 5.14 -17.69 -9.99
CA GLU A 60 6.51 -17.26 -10.24
C GLU A 60 7.06 -16.37 -9.10
N LEU A 61 6.23 -15.47 -8.58
CA LEU A 61 6.57 -14.62 -7.44
C LEU A 61 6.92 -15.47 -6.21
N ALA A 62 6.13 -16.50 -5.91
CA ALA A 62 6.39 -17.39 -4.77
C ALA A 62 7.74 -18.12 -4.89
N GLN A 63 8.11 -18.53 -6.11
CA GLN A 63 9.43 -19.12 -6.37
C GLN A 63 10.56 -18.09 -6.13
N ALA A 64 10.38 -16.86 -6.58
CA ALA A 64 11.34 -15.77 -6.34
C ALA A 64 11.46 -15.43 -4.84
N GLN A 65 10.35 -15.41 -4.11
CA GLN A 65 10.33 -15.22 -2.65
C GLN A 65 11.08 -16.32 -1.92
N LYS A 66 11.02 -17.57 -2.36
CA LYS A 66 11.82 -18.66 -1.79
C LYS A 66 13.34 -18.43 -1.95
N LEU A 67 13.76 -17.94 -3.11
CA LEU A 67 15.16 -17.53 -3.33
C LEU A 67 15.55 -16.38 -2.39
N PHE A 68 14.68 -15.39 -2.24
CA PHE A 68 14.91 -14.26 -1.33
C PHE A 68 15.03 -14.70 0.14
N GLN A 69 14.12 -15.56 0.61
CA GLN A 69 14.12 -16.10 1.98
C GLN A 69 15.38 -16.92 2.28
N THR A 70 15.94 -17.58 1.26
CA THR A 70 17.21 -18.31 1.35
C THR A 70 18.43 -17.41 1.08
N GLN A 71 18.23 -16.09 1.04
CA GLN A 71 19.27 -15.06 0.86
C GLN A 71 20.03 -15.15 -0.47
N GLN A 72 19.47 -15.83 -1.47
CA GLN A 72 20.03 -15.93 -2.81
C GLN A 72 19.65 -14.69 -3.64
N TYR A 73 20.04 -13.50 -3.16
CA TYR A 73 19.53 -12.21 -3.67
C TYR A 73 19.79 -11.97 -5.17
N ASP A 74 20.90 -12.45 -5.72
CA ASP A 74 21.18 -12.30 -7.16
C ASP A 74 20.25 -13.15 -8.03
N GLN A 75 19.89 -14.35 -7.57
CA GLN A 75 18.95 -15.23 -8.27
C GLN A 75 17.52 -14.73 -8.06
N ALA A 76 17.18 -14.34 -6.83
CA ALA A 76 15.89 -13.74 -6.49
C ALA A 76 15.64 -12.49 -7.34
N LEU A 77 16.64 -11.60 -7.48
CA LEU A 77 16.55 -10.40 -8.29
C LEU A 77 16.14 -10.70 -9.73
N LYS A 78 16.80 -11.66 -10.39
CA LYS A 78 16.45 -12.05 -11.77
C LYS A 78 15.03 -12.60 -11.86
N ALA A 79 14.63 -13.43 -10.90
CA ALA A 79 13.30 -14.00 -10.85
C ALA A 79 12.22 -12.91 -10.63
N PHE A 80 12.42 -12.00 -9.70
CA PHE A 80 11.51 -10.87 -9.48
C PHE A 80 11.47 -9.91 -10.65
N GLN A 81 12.59 -9.64 -11.33
CA GLN A 81 12.61 -8.80 -12.52
C GLN A 81 11.80 -9.40 -13.66
N LYS A 82 11.82 -10.75 -13.82
CA LYS A 82 10.94 -11.45 -14.76
C LYS A 82 9.46 -11.23 -14.39
N VAL A 83 9.10 -11.39 -13.11
CA VAL A 83 7.71 -11.15 -12.67
C VAL A 83 7.30 -9.69 -12.89
N GLN A 84 8.20 -8.75 -12.58
CA GLN A 84 8.00 -7.32 -12.77
C GLN A 84 7.79 -6.95 -14.25
N SER A 85 8.51 -7.57 -15.18
CA SER A 85 8.37 -7.30 -16.62
C SER A 85 7.15 -7.98 -17.22
N ASP A 86 6.98 -9.28 -16.96
CA ASP A 86 6.02 -10.12 -17.66
C ASP A 86 4.59 -9.89 -17.14
N TYR A 87 4.47 -9.50 -15.86
CA TYR A 87 3.19 -9.35 -15.18
C TYR A 87 2.99 -7.96 -14.56
N SER A 88 3.54 -6.90 -15.17
CA SER A 88 3.48 -5.52 -14.65
C SER A 88 2.08 -5.00 -14.31
N SER A 89 1.02 -5.57 -14.90
CA SER A 89 -0.38 -5.22 -14.65
C SER A 89 -1.05 -5.99 -13.52
N THR A 90 -0.37 -6.94 -12.88
CA THR A 90 -0.90 -7.81 -11.81
C THR A 90 -0.48 -7.31 -10.43
N ASN A 91 -1.16 -7.78 -9.37
CA ASN A 91 -0.74 -7.49 -8.00
C ASN A 91 0.61 -8.13 -7.68
N ALA A 92 0.87 -9.33 -8.20
CA ALA A 92 2.17 -9.98 -8.11
C ALA A 92 3.28 -9.16 -8.78
N GLY A 93 3.05 -8.58 -9.97
CA GLY A 93 3.98 -7.67 -10.62
C GLY A 93 4.21 -6.38 -9.84
N ASN A 94 3.15 -5.81 -9.24
CA ASN A 94 3.27 -4.69 -8.32
C ASN A 94 4.17 -5.05 -7.13
N LEU A 95 3.92 -6.17 -6.45
CA LEU A 95 4.71 -6.65 -5.31
C LEU A 95 6.16 -6.97 -5.71
N ALA A 96 6.39 -7.43 -6.94
CA ALA A 96 7.74 -7.65 -7.46
C ALA A 96 8.58 -6.36 -7.48
N ASN A 97 8.00 -5.18 -7.72
CA ASN A 97 8.73 -3.91 -7.62
C ASN A 97 9.39 -3.71 -6.24
N LEU A 98 8.64 -3.99 -5.17
CA LEU A 98 9.14 -3.92 -3.80
C LEU A 98 10.30 -4.90 -3.60
N TYR A 99 10.12 -6.16 -4.02
CA TYR A 99 11.13 -7.20 -3.85
C TYR A 99 12.39 -6.99 -4.70
N VAL A 100 12.29 -6.45 -5.92
CA VAL A 100 13.45 -6.06 -6.73
C VAL A 100 14.27 -5.00 -5.98
N GLY A 101 13.59 -4.01 -5.41
CA GLY A 101 14.24 -2.99 -4.60
C GLY A 101 14.92 -3.55 -3.36
N LEU A 102 14.26 -4.47 -2.64
CA LEU A 102 14.85 -5.17 -1.50
C LEU A 102 16.05 -6.03 -1.90
N CYS A 103 16.00 -6.72 -3.03
CA CYS A 103 17.16 -7.49 -3.52
C CYS A 103 18.38 -6.58 -3.73
N TYR A 104 18.20 -5.43 -4.38
CA TYR A 104 19.28 -4.46 -4.54
C TYR A 104 19.81 -3.91 -3.21
N ALA A 105 18.96 -3.79 -2.18
CA ALA A 105 19.34 -3.36 -0.85
C ALA A 105 20.09 -4.44 -0.03
N HIS A 106 19.87 -5.72 -0.31
CA HIS A 106 20.39 -6.85 0.47
C HIS A 106 21.57 -7.60 -0.19
N GLN A 107 21.98 -7.21 -1.40
CA GLN A 107 23.21 -7.71 -2.03
C GLN A 107 24.45 -7.42 -1.16
N GLU A 108 25.52 -8.21 -1.34
CA GLU A 108 26.80 -8.01 -0.64
C GLU A 108 27.35 -6.58 -0.82
N LYS A 109 27.11 -6.00 -1.99
CA LYS A 109 27.34 -4.59 -2.31
C LYS A 109 26.03 -3.94 -2.70
N PRO A 110 25.29 -3.35 -1.74
CA PRO A 110 23.97 -2.80 -2.01
C PRO A 110 23.99 -1.70 -3.07
N ASN A 111 23.04 -1.74 -4.00
CA ASN A 111 22.81 -0.67 -4.96
C ASN A 111 21.61 0.17 -4.52
N TRP A 112 21.85 1.12 -3.61
CA TRP A 112 20.80 1.94 -3.01
C TRP A 112 20.02 2.80 -4.01
N ALA A 113 20.65 3.25 -5.08
CA ALA A 113 19.98 4.03 -6.12
C ALA A 113 18.95 3.16 -6.89
N LYS A 114 19.33 1.95 -7.30
CA LYS A 114 18.40 1.01 -7.94
C LYS A 114 17.35 0.48 -6.98
N ALA A 115 17.70 0.29 -5.71
CA ALA A 115 16.75 -0.06 -4.67
C ALA A 115 15.63 0.99 -4.59
N LEU A 116 16.02 2.27 -4.54
CA LEU A 116 15.08 3.38 -4.49
C LEU A 116 14.21 3.46 -5.74
N GLU A 117 14.81 3.36 -6.93
CA GLU A 117 14.11 3.39 -8.21
C GLU A 117 12.99 2.33 -8.28
N ASN A 118 13.24 1.12 -7.75
CA ASN A 118 12.27 0.04 -7.81
C ASN A 118 11.24 0.07 -6.67
N VAL A 119 11.64 0.36 -5.43
CA VAL A 119 10.67 0.45 -4.32
C VAL A 119 9.66 1.58 -4.55
N GLN A 120 10.05 2.68 -5.19
CA GLN A 120 9.11 3.76 -5.53
C GLN A 120 8.05 3.38 -6.56
N LYS A 121 8.26 2.31 -7.34
CA LYS A 121 7.26 1.79 -8.30
C LYS A 121 6.19 0.94 -7.61
N PHE A 122 6.44 0.47 -6.39
CA PHE A 122 5.44 -0.26 -5.62
C PHE A 122 4.29 0.66 -5.21
N SER A 123 3.08 0.28 -5.59
CA SER A 123 1.85 0.94 -5.17
C SER A 123 1.33 0.29 -3.90
N THR A 124 1.13 1.08 -2.85
CA THR A 124 0.54 0.63 -1.59
C THR A 124 -0.94 0.31 -1.74
N ALA A 125 -1.41 -0.66 -0.97
CA ALA A 125 -2.80 -1.04 -0.83
C ALA A 125 -3.29 -0.84 0.61
N ASP A 126 -4.57 -1.11 0.84
CA ASP A 126 -5.22 -0.98 2.14
C ASP A 126 -5.02 -2.24 3.02
N ASP A 127 -3.77 -2.71 3.13
CA ASP A 127 -3.40 -3.92 3.85
C ASP A 127 -2.64 -3.63 5.16
N GLN A 128 -2.66 -4.60 6.09
CA GLN A 128 -2.12 -4.42 7.45
C GLN A 128 -0.60 -4.58 7.54
N ILE A 129 0.06 -5.17 6.54
CA ILE A 129 1.43 -5.69 6.70
C ILE A 129 2.36 -5.20 5.59
N ILE A 130 2.08 -5.54 4.35
CA ILE A 130 2.94 -5.28 3.19
C ILE A 130 3.09 -3.79 2.97
N SER A 131 1.98 -3.06 2.90
CA SER A 131 2.02 -1.61 2.63
C SER A 131 2.75 -0.81 3.71
N PRO A 132 2.48 -0.95 5.02
CA PRO A 132 3.28 -0.27 6.04
C PRO A 132 4.74 -0.75 6.06
N ALA A 133 5.02 -2.05 5.88
CA ALA A 133 6.40 -2.53 5.81
C ALA A 133 7.16 -1.98 4.59
N SER A 134 6.48 -1.77 3.45
CA SER A 134 7.07 -1.17 2.26
C SER A 134 7.52 0.27 2.50
N GLN A 135 6.74 1.05 3.25
CA GLN A 135 7.10 2.43 3.60
C GLN A 135 8.26 2.46 4.59
N MET A 136 8.34 1.49 5.51
CA MET A 136 9.49 1.34 6.39
C MET A 136 10.75 0.97 5.58
N ALA A 137 10.66 0.04 4.64
CA ALA A 137 11.77 -0.30 3.75
C ALA A 137 12.21 0.88 2.87
N LEU A 138 11.25 1.65 2.36
CA LEU A 138 11.52 2.88 1.61
C LEU A 138 12.26 3.91 2.48
N GLY A 139 11.89 4.04 3.76
CA GLY A 139 12.62 4.87 4.72
C GLY A 139 14.07 4.45 4.89
N ASP A 140 14.32 3.14 5.06
CA ASP A 140 15.67 2.59 5.17
C ASP A 140 16.49 2.86 3.89
N ILE A 141 15.87 2.69 2.72
CA ILE A 141 16.51 2.96 1.43
C ILE A 141 16.82 4.46 1.24
N TYR A 142 15.91 5.36 1.65
CA TYR A 142 16.18 6.79 1.62
C TYR A 142 17.35 7.16 2.52
N ALA A 143 17.41 6.63 3.74
CA ALA A 143 18.51 6.89 4.67
C ALA A 143 19.86 6.46 4.07
N ASN A 144 19.91 5.28 3.44
CA ASN A 144 21.13 4.79 2.78
C ASN A 144 21.48 5.56 1.49
N ASN A 145 20.55 6.33 0.93
CA ASN A 145 20.81 7.32 -0.13
C ASN A 145 21.08 8.73 0.41
N ASN A 146 21.33 8.89 1.72
CA ASN A 146 21.52 10.18 2.40
C ASN A 146 20.31 11.14 2.27
N GLN A 147 19.11 10.61 2.05
CA GLN A 147 17.86 11.38 1.97
C GLN A 147 17.10 11.29 3.29
N ASN A 148 17.73 11.74 4.38
CA ASN A 148 17.25 11.56 5.75
C ASN A 148 15.85 12.16 6.03
N ASP A 149 15.55 13.35 5.50
CA ASP A 149 14.23 13.95 5.69
C ASP A 149 13.11 13.08 5.08
N LYS A 150 13.34 12.53 3.88
CA LYS A 150 12.39 11.59 3.23
C LYS A 150 12.34 10.25 3.95
N ALA A 151 13.45 9.83 4.55
CA ALA A 151 13.49 8.63 5.37
C ALA A 151 12.57 8.77 6.58
N VAL A 152 12.69 9.88 7.31
CA VAL A 152 11.83 10.21 8.47
C VAL A 152 10.36 10.29 8.06
N GLU A 153 10.04 10.94 6.93
CA GLU A 153 8.67 10.99 6.40
C GLU A 153 8.12 9.58 6.11
N SER A 154 8.90 8.75 5.44
CA SER A 154 8.50 7.38 5.06
C SER A 154 8.29 6.49 6.29
N PHE A 155 9.14 6.62 7.32
CA PHE A 155 8.97 5.92 8.58
C PHE A 155 7.71 6.36 9.35
N LYS A 156 7.44 7.66 9.41
CA LYS A 156 6.20 8.16 10.04
C LYS A 156 4.97 7.63 9.30
N LYS A 157 4.98 7.69 7.98
CA LYS A 157 3.92 7.12 7.14
C LYS A 157 3.74 5.61 7.37
N ALA A 158 4.84 4.84 7.51
CA ALA A 158 4.77 3.43 7.86
C ALA A 158 4.07 3.19 9.21
N ALA A 159 4.38 4.01 10.22
CA ALA A 159 3.74 3.92 11.52
C ALA A 159 2.25 4.25 11.47
N ASP A 160 1.87 5.32 10.76
CA ASP A 160 0.47 5.73 10.60
C ASP A 160 -0.35 4.65 9.88
N MET A 161 0.18 4.11 8.78
CA MET A 161 -0.46 3.02 8.03
C MET A 161 -0.62 1.75 8.88
N ALA A 162 0.42 1.40 9.65
CA ALA A 162 0.36 0.23 10.52
C ALA A 162 -0.67 0.40 11.64
N ASN A 163 -0.69 1.57 12.30
CA ASN A 163 -1.67 1.90 13.34
C ASN A 163 -3.10 1.87 12.81
N ALA A 164 -3.35 2.42 11.62
CA ALA A 164 -4.68 2.45 11.00
C ALA A 164 -5.30 1.06 10.81
N LYS A 165 -4.48 0.01 10.75
CA LYS A 165 -4.89 -1.41 10.65
C LYS A 165 -4.63 -2.23 11.91
N GLY A 166 -4.13 -1.60 12.96
CA GLY A 166 -3.86 -2.24 14.25
C GLY A 166 -5.13 -2.47 15.06
N PHE A 167 -5.05 -3.40 16.02
CA PHE A 167 -6.12 -3.58 17.01
C PHE A 167 -6.26 -2.30 17.83
N GLU A 168 -7.48 -1.77 17.95
CA GLU A 168 -7.76 -0.47 18.58
C GLU A 168 -6.93 0.70 18.00
N GLY A 169 -6.56 0.62 16.72
CA GLY A 169 -5.74 1.64 16.07
C GLY A 169 -4.27 1.60 16.47
N LEU A 170 -3.80 0.46 17.03
CA LEU A 170 -2.45 0.31 17.54
C LEU A 170 -1.75 -0.91 16.92
N ASN A 171 -0.58 -0.68 16.31
CA ASN A 171 0.29 -1.75 15.86
C ASN A 171 1.52 -1.86 16.76
N ILE A 172 1.69 -2.99 17.44
CA ILE A 172 2.76 -3.16 18.44
C ILE A 172 4.13 -3.54 17.85
N SER A 173 4.25 -3.64 16.52
CA SER A 173 5.45 -4.17 15.84
C SER A 173 6.05 -3.17 14.86
N ILE A 174 5.36 -2.87 13.75
CA ILE A 174 5.86 -2.00 12.68
C ILE A 174 5.89 -0.54 13.13
N ALA A 175 4.81 -0.06 13.77
CA ALA A 175 4.68 1.34 14.13
C ALA A 175 5.77 1.83 15.10
N PRO A 176 5.98 1.21 16.29
CA PRO A 176 7.04 1.65 17.19
C PRO A 176 8.43 1.46 16.58
N LEU A 177 8.62 0.49 15.68
CA LEU A 177 9.89 0.28 14.98
C LEU A 177 10.21 1.41 14.02
N ALA A 178 9.24 1.80 13.21
CA ALA A 178 9.39 2.90 12.28
C ALA A 178 9.59 4.23 13.01
N LEU A 179 8.81 4.50 14.08
CA LEU A 179 9.00 5.69 14.91
C LEU A 179 10.40 5.75 15.54
N ARG A 180 10.95 4.61 16.01
CA ARG A 180 12.31 4.59 16.58
C ARG A 180 13.35 4.88 15.50
N LYS A 181 13.22 4.29 14.30
CA LYS A 181 14.11 4.57 13.16
C LYS A 181 14.09 6.06 12.78
N ALA A 182 12.91 6.67 12.72
CA ALA A 182 12.76 8.11 12.50
C ALA A 182 13.45 8.93 13.61
N GLY A 183 13.25 8.57 14.88
CA GLY A 183 13.89 9.24 16.00
C GLY A 183 15.41 9.18 15.95
N ILE A 184 15.97 8.02 15.59
CA ILE A 184 17.43 7.84 15.47
C ILE A 184 18.03 8.77 14.41
N ILE A 185 17.36 8.94 13.26
CA ILE A 185 17.81 9.85 12.21
C ILE A 185 17.71 11.31 12.68
N LEU A 186 16.58 11.70 13.28
CA LEU A 186 16.42 13.07 13.79
C LEU A 186 17.47 13.40 14.84
N GLU A 187 17.77 12.45 15.73
CA GLU A 187 18.78 12.61 16.76
C GLU A 187 20.19 12.76 16.16
N SER A 188 20.55 11.97 15.15
CA SER A 188 21.86 12.06 14.49
C SER A 188 22.06 13.37 13.73
N GLU A 189 20.97 14.02 13.32
CA GLU A 189 20.96 15.36 12.72
C GLU A 189 20.90 16.51 13.74
N GLY A 190 20.95 16.20 15.05
CA GLY A 190 20.87 17.20 16.12
C GLY A 190 19.45 17.72 16.39
N LYS A 191 18.43 17.20 15.71
CA LYS A 191 16.99 17.51 15.94
C LYS A 191 16.46 16.76 17.17
N LYS A 192 17.17 16.86 18.30
CA LYS A 192 16.92 16.08 19.53
C LYS A 192 15.50 16.26 20.09
N ALA A 193 14.96 17.47 20.05
CA ALA A 193 13.60 17.74 20.52
C ALA A 193 12.54 16.98 19.73
N ASP A 194 12.73 16.80 18.43
CA ASP A 194 11.79 16.04 17.59
C ASP A 194 11.99 14.53 17.74
N ALA A 195 13.23 14.07 17.89
CA ALA A 195 13.52 12.67 18.24
C ALA A 195 12.87 12.28 19.58
N LEU A 196 13.01 13.14 20.60
CA LEU A 196 12.46 12.94 21.93
C LEU A 196 10.94 12.76 21.90
N LYS A 197 10.21 13.54 21.10
CA LYS A 197 8.75 13.38 20.93
C LYS A 197 8.39 11.98 20.42
N LEU A 198 9.12 11.46 19.43
CA LEU A 198 8.86 10.12 18.87
C LEU A 198 9.18 9.02 19.90
N TYR A 199 10.27 9.16 20.65
CA TYR A 199 10.62 8.20 21.69
C TYR A 199 9.62 8.19 22.85
N GLN A 200 9.15 9.37 23.27
CA GLN A 200 8.08 9.50 24.27
C GLN A 200 6.77 8.88 23.76
N GLU A 201 6.42 9.09 22.49
CA GLU A 201 5.24 8.46 21.89
C GLU A 201 5.32 6.92 21.96
N ILE A 202 6.49 6.35 21.63
CA ILE A 202 6.75 4.91 21.79
C ILE A 202 6.49 4.47 23.22
N LYS A 203 7.05 5.19 24.20
CA LYS A 203 6.88 4.89 25.62
C LYS A 203 5.42 4.95 26.07
N THR A 204 4.66 5.95 25.62
CA THR A 204 3.29 6.14 26.11
C THR A 204 2.26 5.26 25.42
N LYS A 205 2.38 5.06 24.10
CA LYS A 205 1.34 4.37 23.31
C LYS A 205 1.58 2.88 23.16
N TYR A 206 2.84 2.44 23.08
CA TYR A 206 3.19 1.07 22.70
C TYR A 206 3.70 0.25 23.88
N VAL A 207 2.99 0.31 25.01
CA VAL A 207 3.43 -0.26 26.30
C VAL A 207 3.67 -1.76 26.30
N THR A 208 3.05 -2.49 25.36
CA THR A 208 3.22 -3.95 25.19
C THR A 208 4.22 -4.31 24.09
N SER A 209 4.76 -3.33 23.37
CA SER A 209 5.80 -3.57 22.36
C SER A 209 7.13 -3.93 23.05
N PRO A 210 7.94 -4.85 22.49
CA PRO A 210 9.30 -5.09 22.98
C PRO A 210 10.15 -3.82 23.07
N MET A 211 9.86 -2.83 22.22
CA MET A 211 10.58 -1.56 22.16
C MET A 211 10.30 -0.64 23.36
N TYR A 212 9.20 -0.86 24.08
CA TYR A 212 8.92 -0.11 25.31
C TYR A 212 10.03 -0.31 26.37
N GLN A 213 10.67 -1.48 26.38
CA GLN A 213 11.63 -1.85 27.40
C GLN A 213 12.95 -1.09 27.28
N ASP A 214 13.39 -0.75 26.07
CA ASP A 214 14.69 -0.10 25.83
C ASP A 214 14.58 1.38 25.41
N ILE A 215 13.36 1.89 25.17
CA ILE A 215 13.17 3.26 24.68
C ILE A 215 13.61 4.35 25.66
N ASP A 216 13.61 4.08 26.97
CA ASP A 216 14.04 5.06 27.99
C ASP A 216 15.50 5.51 27.77
N LYS A 217 16.37 4.62 27.24
CA LYS A 217 17.76 4.95 26.90
C LYS A 217 17.84 5.99 25.78
N TYR A 218 16.92 5.93 24.82
CA TYR A 218 16.84 6.87 23.72
C TYR A 218 16.26 8.22 24.20
N ILE A 219 15.28 8.18 25.10
CA ILE A 219 14.72 9.36 25.76
C ILE A 219 15.81 10.12 26.53
N GLU A 220 16.59 9.41 27.36
CA GLU A 220 17.69 9.99 28.13
C GLU A 220 18.73 10.64 27.20
N ARG A 221 19.16 9.92 26.15
CA ARG A 221 20.16 10.42 25.20
C ARG A 221 19.71 11.67 24.43
N ALA A 222 18.42 11.74 24.07
CA ALA A 222 17.85 12.90 23.38
C ALA A 222 17.51 14.07 24.33
N SER A 223 17.45 13.84 25.64
CA SER A 223 17.16 14.88 26.65
C SER A 223 18.40 15.62 27.14
N ASN A 224 19.58 15.01 26.97
CA ASN A 224 20.90 15.60 27.27
C ASN A 224 21.50 16.26 26.01
#